data_AF-C2XZK4-F1
#
_entry.id   AF-C2XZK4-F1
#
_cell.length_a   1.000
_cell.length_b   1.000
_cell.length_c   1.000
_cell.angle_alpha   90.00
_cell.angle_beta   90.00
_cell.angle_gamma   90.00
#
_symmetry.space_group_name_H-M   'P 1'
#
loop_
_entity.id
_entity.type
_entity.pdbx_description
1 polymer ?
#
loop_
_entity_poly.entity_id
_entity_poly.type
_entity_poly.pdbx_seq_one_letter_code
_entity_poly.pdbx_strand_id
1 'polypeptide(L)' 'MKELQEKIADYTRFAQVLLAISTFLMIGLLIPSGIKSMVQSFVMMGSIIVFLVLAFFFFKRVRTMRNQLEESEYEENC' A
#
# COMPACT_ATOMS: atom_id res chain seq x y z
N MET A 1 -19.01 -10.71 -11.53
CA MET A 1 -19.13 -9.55 -10.62
C MET A 1 -18.48 -9.83 -9.26
N LYS A 2 -18.86 -10.90 -8.53
CA LYS A 2 -18.31 -11.22 -7.19
C LYS A 2 -16.79 -11.46 -7.13
N GLU A 3 -16.21 -12.19 -8.09
CA GLU A 3 -14.76 -12.48 -8.11
C GLU A 3 -13.89 -11.22 -8.28
N LEU A 4 -14.39 -10.21 -9.00
CA LEU A 4 -13.69 -8.93 -9.18
C LEU A 4 -13.67 -8.13 -7.88
N GLN A 5 -14.78 -8.10 -7.14
CA GLN A 5 -14.85 -7.45 -5.83
C GLN A 5 -13.93 -8.13 -4.82
N GLU A 6 -13.92 -9.46 -4.76
CA GLU A 6 -13.08 -10.22 -3.84
C GLU A 6 -11.59 -9.96 -4.12
N LYS A 7 -11.21 -9.96 -5.41
CA LYS A 7 -9.86 -9.62 -5.85
C LYS A 7 -9.45 -8.20 -5.47
N ILE A 8 -10.35 -7.22 -5.55
CA ILE A 8 -10.05 -5.84 -5.15
C ILE A 8 -9.96 -5.69 -3.63
N ALA A 9 -10.78 -6.43 -2.88
CA ALA A 9 -10.66 -6.50 -1.43
C ALA A 9 -9.28 -7.05 -1.03
N ASP A 10 -8.80 -8.09 -1.69
CA ASP A 10 -7.44 -8.63 -1.47
C ASP A 10 -6.34 -7.61 -1.79
N TYR A 11 -6.42 -6.90 -2.92
CA TYR A 11 -5.45 -5.85 -3.25
C TYR A 11 -5.48 -4.69 -2.23
N THR A 12 -6.66 -4.39 -1.65
CA THR A 12 -6.77 -3.39 -0.57
C THR A 12 -6.01 -3.85 0.67
N ARG A 13 -6.24 -5.11 1.10
CA ARG A 13 -5.58 -5.68 2.27
C ARG A 13 -4.07 -5.74 2.06
N PHE A 14 -3.63 -6.11 0.87
CA PHE A 14 -2.21 -6.12 0.51
C PHE A 14 -1.57 -4.73 0.62
N ALA A 15 -2.26 -3.68 0.15
CA ALA A 15 -1.79 -2.30 0.29
C ALA A 15 -1.69 -1.87 1.77
N GLN A 16 -2.65 -2.25 2.61
CA GLN A 16 -2.61 -1.98 4.06
C GLN A 16 -1.42 -2.70 4.74
N VAL A 17 -1.14 -3.94 4.35
CA VAL A 17 0.02 -4.70 4.85
C VAL A 17 1.33 -4.02 4.44
N LEU A 18 1.45 -3.55 3.20
CA LEU A 18 2.62 -2.78 2.74
C LEU A 18 2.81 -1.48 3.54
N LEU A 19 1.72 -0.77 3.87
CA LEU A 19 1.78 0.41 4.74
C LEU A 19 2.25 0.06 6.15
N ALA A 20 1.72 -1.01 6.75
CA ALA A 20 2.13 -1.47 8.07
C ALA A 20 3.62 -1.82 8.10
N ILE A 21 4.09 -2.59 7.11
CA ILE A 21 5.50 -2.93 6.93
C ILE A 21 6.36 -1.65 6.81
N SER A 22 5.92 -0.66 6.04
CA SER A 22 6.61 0.63 5.90
C SER A 22 6.75 1.37 7.24
N THR A 23 5.71 1.37 8.08
CA THR A 23 5.76 1.94 9.42
C THR A 23 6.74 1.20 10.33
N PHE A 24 6.76 -0.14 10.27
CA PHE A 24 7.75 -0.93 11.01
C PHE A 24 9.20 -0.65 10.56
N LEU A 25 9.43 -0.54 9.24
CA LEU A 25 10.74 -0.16 8.69
C LEU A 25 11.16 1.24 9.16
N MET A 26 10.24 2.19 9.23
CA MET A 26 10.50 3.53 9.76
C MET A 26 10.90 3.48 11.25
N ILE A 27 10.20 2.69 12.07
CA ILE A 27 10.56 2.48 13.47
C ILE A 27 11.94 1.83 13.60
N GLY A 28 12.26 0.84 12.74
CA GLY A 28 13.57 0.21 12.69
C GLY A 28 14.70 1.16 12.28
N LEU A 29 14.40 2.24 11.55
CA LEU A 29 15.34 3.30 11.22
C LEU A 29 15.57 4.27 12.40
N LEU A 30 14.52 4.54 13.17
CA LEU A 30 14.55 5.39 14.36
C LEU A 30 15.43 4.82 15.48
N ILE A 31 15.66 3.51 15.50
CA ILE A 31 16.58 2.87 16.46
C ILE A 31 18.02 3.15 16.03
N PRO A 32 18.77 4.00 16.77
CA PRO A 32 20.17 4.29 16.44
C PRO A 32 21.01 3.06 16.73
N SER A 33 21.24 2.25 15.70
CA SER A 33 22.25 1.20 15.69
C SER A 33 23.56 1.86 15.30
N GLY A 34 24.52 1.88 16.22
CA GLY A 34 25.80 2.58 16.07
C GLY A 34 26.45 2.38 14.69
N ILE A 35 27.01 3.46 14.15
CA ILE A 35 27.76 3.56 12.89
C ILE A 35 27.15 2.71 11.76
N LYS A 36 25.88 2.95 11.43
CA LYS A 36 25.38 2.58 10.10
C LYS A 36 26.05 3.48 9.06
N SER A 37 26.71 2.87 8.08
CA SER A 37 27.23 3.56 6.91
C SER A 37 26.14 4.47 6.33
N MET A 38 26.47 5.72 6.01
CA MET A 38 25.53 6.70 5.44
C MET A 38 24.74 6.13 4.25
N VAL A 39 25.37 5.24 3.49
CA VAL A 39 24.77 4.50 2.37
C VAL A 39 23.62 3.59 2.83
N GLN A 40 23.78 2.84 3.94
CA GLN A 40 22.75 1.93 4.45
C GLN A 40 21.50 2.68 4.92
N SER A 41 21.69 3.81 5.60
CA SER A 41 20.57 4.68 6.00
C SER A 41 19.84 5.25 4.79
N PHE A 42 20.58 5.68 3.76
CA PHE A 42 19.99 6.22 2.53
C PHE A 42 19.19 5.16 1.76
N VAL A 43 19.71 3.92 1.67
CA VAL A 43 19.02 2.80 1.03
C VAL A 43 17.75 2.40 1.79
N MET A 44 17.79 2.32 3.11
CA MET A 44 16.60 2.03 3.91
C MET A 44 15.55 3.14 3.83
N MET A 45 15.97 4.40 3.84
CA MET A 45 15.03 5.52 3.71
C MET A 45 14.42 5.57 2.30
N GLY A 46 15.21 5.31 1.27
CA GLY A 46 14.74 5.18 -0.11
C GLY A 46 13.74 4.03 -0.28
N SER A 47 14.00 2.87 0.33
CA SER A 47 13.08 1.73 0.23
C SER A 47 11.74 2.03 0.91
N ILE A 48 11.74 2.67 2.08
CA ILE A 48 10.51 3.11 2.76
C ILE A 48 9.68 4.02 1.84
N ILE A 49 10.31 5.02 1.22
CA ILE A 49 9.61 5.93 0.30
C ILE A 49 9.01 5.16 -0.88
N VAL A 50 9.78 4.24 -1.49
CA VAL A 50 9.30 3.41 -2.60
C VAL A 50 8.11 2.53 -2.18
N PHE A 51 8.19 1.88 -1.01
CA PHE A 51 7.09 1.07 -0.48
C PHE A 51 5.84 1.91 -0.19
N LEU A 52 6.00 3.11 0.36
CA LEU A 52 4.89 4.03 0.62
C LEU A 52 4.24 4.53 -0.68
N VAL A 53 5.03 4.92 -1.68
CA VAL A 53 4.51 5.36 -2.99
C VAL A 53 3.77 4.24 -3.69
N LEU A 54 4.35 3.02 -3.70
CA LEU A 54 3.69 1.84 -4.26
C LEU A 54 2.38 1.54 -3.52
N ALA A 55 2.39 1.53 -2.19
CA ALA A 55 1.20 1.30 -1.38
C ALA A 55 0.11 2.33 -1.69
N PHE A 56 0.47 3.61 -1.77
CA PHE A 56 -0.48 4.68 -2.08
C PHE A 56 -1.04 4.55 -3.50
N PHE A 57 -0.21 4.19 -4.48
CA PHE A 57 -0.63 3.94 -5.85
C PHE A 57 -1.63 2.78 -5.94
N PHE A 58 -1.31 1.64 -5.30
CA PHE A 58 -2.22 0.50 -5.24
C PHE A 58 -3.52 0.86 -4.52
N PHE A 59 -3.45 1.58 -3.40
CA PHE A 59 -4.63 2.00 -2.64
C PHE A 59 -5.54 2.90 -3.47
N LYS A 60 -4.97 3.87 -4.20
CA LYS A 60 -5.73 4.77 -5.06
C LYS A 60 -6.37 4.02 -6.24
N ARG A 61 -5.61 3.14 -6.90
CA ARG A 61 -6.10 2.35 -8.04
C ARG A 61 -7.22 1.40 -7.64
N VAL A 62 -7.06 0.71 -6.51
CA VAL A 62 -8.08 -0.17 -5.92
C VAL A 62 -9.33 0.61 -5.54
N ARG A 63 -9.18 1.79 -4.91
CA ARG A 63 -10.33 2.63 -4.54
C ARG A 63 -11.12 3.09 -5.77
N THR A 64 -10.45 3.51 -6.84
CA THR A 64 -11.10 3.88 -8.10
C THR A 64 -11.79 2.69 -8.77
N MET A 65 -11.22 1.49 -8.69
CA MET A 65 -11.84 0.27 -9.23
C MET A 65 -13.06 -0.18 -8.42
N ARG A 66 -13.03 -0.04 -7.08
CA ARG A 66 -14.18 -0.29 -6.21
C ARG A 66 -15.34 0.66 -6.48
N ASN A 67 -15.04 1.96 -6.60
CA ASN A 67 -16.06 2.97 -6.84
C ASN A 67 -16.82 2.72 -8.16
N GLN A 68 -16.11 2.31 -9.22
CA GLN A 68 -16.73 1.97 -10.51
C GLN A 68 -17.60 0.70 -10.43
N LEU A 69 -17.23 -0.28 -9.60
CA LEU A 69 -18.04 -1.48 -9.39
C LEU A 69 -19.32 -1.18 -8.62
N GLU A 70 -19.26 -0.37 -7.57
CA GLU A 70 -20.44 0.05 -6.81
C GLU A 70 -21.43 0.85 -7.68
N GLU A 71 -20.92 1.65 -8.61
CA GLU A 71 -21.74 2.41 -9.57
C GLU A 71 -22.40 1.48 -10.62
N SER A 72 -21.65 0.50 -11.16
CA SER A 72 -22.20 -0.50 -12.08
C SER A 72 -23.23 -1.44 -11.44
N GLU A 73 -23.10 -1.76 -10.15
CA GLU A 73 -24.11 -2.55 -9.41
C GLU A 73 -25.39 -1.76 -9.13
N TYR A 74 -25.33 -0.43 -9.11
CA TYR A 74 -26.50 0.43 -8.93
C TYR A 74 -27.27 0.62 -10.26
N GLU A 75 -26.58 0.67 -11.40
CA GLU A 75 -27.20 0.79 -12.74
C GLU A 75 -27.85 -0.53 -13.22
N GLU A 76 -27.32 -1.71 -12.86
CA GLU A 76 -27.91 -3.01 -13.24
C GLU A 76 -29.17 -3.37 -12.39
N ASN A 77 -29.36 -2.68 -11.25
CA ASN A 77 -30.49 -2.89 -10.34
C ASN A 77 -31.58 -1.79 -10.44
N CYS A 78 -31.54 -0.97 -11.50
CA CYS A 78 -32.52 0.09 -11.82
C CYS A 78 -33.37 -0.30 -13.03
#